data_AF-A0A7Z9QX04-F1
#
_entry.id   AF-A0A7Z9QX04-F1
#
_cell.length_a   1.000
_cell.length_b   1.000
_cell.length_c   1.000
_cell.angle_alpha   90.00
_cell.angle_beta   90.00
_cell.angle_gamma   90.00
#
_symmetry.space_group_name_H-M   'P 1'
#
loop_
_entity.id
_entity.type
_entity.pdbx_description
1 polymer ?
#
loop_
_entity_poly.entity_id
_entity_poly.type
_entity_poly.pdbx_seq_one_letter_code
_entity_poly.pdbx_strand_id
1 'polypeptide(L)'
;MLQLLQGDFENGWKQYQYRWKYEKFPSEYREFPQPSWYGSNLSGKTILVWAEQGIGDEIMFASMLNDLLQMNANIMVECEYRLVSLFQRSFPNIQFLSRENPPNSQLLNPNIHYQIPMGSLGQWLRINQDSFKQSHPYYLIACPDKVSKLRNKYQQLANGKQLVGISWKSTGIRHALAKSIPLRGWIPILSQSNCYFINLQYGDVALELTQLQSIRIKK
;
A
#
# COMPACT_ATOMS: atom_id res chain seq x y z
N MET A 1 9.97 -13.93 7.14
CA MET A 1 10.48 -12.71 6.49
C MET A 1 11.89 -12.88 5.93
N LEU A 2 12.88 -13.36 6.69
CA LEU A 2 14.24 -13.55 6.15
C LEU A 2 14.29 -14.50 4.93
N GLN A 3 13.54 -15.60 4.94
CA GLN A 3 13.41 -16.52 3.80
C GLN A 3 12.81 -15.85 2.56
N LEU A 4 11.80 -14.97 2.72
CA LEU A 4 11.24 -14.20 1.60
C LEU A 4 12.30 -13.28 0.96
N LEU A 5 13.21 -12.70 1.75
CA LEU A 5 14.32 -11.89 1.23
C LEU A 5 15.34 -12.71 0.44
N GLN A 6 15.46 -14.01 0.74
CA GLN A 6 16.34 -14.95 0.04
C GLN A 6 15.67 -15.58 -1.20
N GLY A 7 14.40 -15.28 -1.47
CA GLY A 7 13.61 -15.89 -2.55
C GLY A 7 13.03 -17.26 -2.22
N ASP A 8 13.16 -17.73 -0.96
CA ASP A 8 12.46 -18.93 -0.48
C ASP A 8 11.02 -18.56 -0.11
N PHE A 9 10.17 -18.46 -1.14
CA PHE A 9 8.76 -18.09 -1.01
C PHE A 9 7.96 -19.15 -0.26
N GLU A 10 8.14 -20.42 -0.60
CA GLU A 10 7.36 -21.52 -0.02
C GLU A 10 7.49 -21.56 1.50
N ASN A 11 8.72 -21.58 2.03
CA ASN A 11 8.92 -21.57 3.48
C ASN A 11 8.66 -20.18 4.06
N GLY A 12 9.09 -19.13 3.34
CA GLY A 12 8.95 -17.75 3.80
C GLY A 12 7.51 -17.36 4.11
N TRP A 13 6.55 -17.83 3.30
CA TRP A 13 5.13 -17.61 3.55
C TRP A 13 4.54 -18.50 4.65
N LYS A 14 4.89 -19.79 4.70
CA LYS A 14 4.47 -20.68 5.81
C LYS A 14 4.90 -20.11 7.16
N GLN A 15 6.08 -19.49 7.22
CA GLN A 15 6.60 -18.86 8.42
C GLN A 15 6.09 -17.43 8.63
N TYR A 16 5.42 -16.82 7.64
CA TYR A 16 4.95 -15.43 7.73
C TYR A 16 3.91 -15.24 8.85
N GLN A 17 3.11 -16.27 9.15
CA GLN A 17 2.15 -16.29 10.26
C GLN A 17 2.78 -16.07 11.65
N TYR A 18 4.07 -16.36 11.84
CA TYR A 18 4.75 -16.13 13.11
C TYR A 18 4.88 -14.63 13.46
N ARG A 19 4.63 -13.72 12.52
CA ARG A 19 4.58 -12.28 12.80
C ARG A 19 3.59 -11.95 13.92
N TRP A 20 2.50 -12.71 14.05
CA TRP A 20 1.51 -12.52 15.12
C TRP A 20 2.01 -12.92 16.50
N LYS A 21 3.06 -13.74 16.59
CA LYS A 21 3.71 -14.11 17.85
C LYS A 21 4.83 -13.13 18.24
N TYR A 22 5.16 -12.18 17.36
CA TYR A 22 6.23 -11.23 17.61
C TYR A 22 5.69 -10.00 18.34
N GLU A 23 6.12 -9.83 19.59
CA GLU A 23 5.65 -8.75 20.49
C GLU A 23 5.80 -7.35 19.90
N LYS A 24 6.80 -7.11 19.04
CA LYS A 24 7.02 -5.81 18.40
C LYS A 24 6.39 -5.72 17.02
N PHE A 25 5.50 -6.63 16.64
CA PHE A 25 4.73 -6.48 15.41
C PHE A 25 3.76 -5.30 15.60
N PRO A 26 3.73 -4.31 14.69
CA PRO A 26 3.06 -3.03 14.93
C PRO A 26 1.53 -3.11 14.83
N SER A 27 0.99 -4.27 14.49
CA SER A 27 -0.41 -4.46 14.14
C SER A 27 -1.05 -5.52 15.02
N GLU A 28 -2.29 -5.26 15.41
CA GLU A 28 -3.09 -6.21 16.18
C GLU A 28 -3.70 -7.26 15.26
N TYR A 29 -3.82 -8.48 15.79
CA TYR A 29 -4.60 -9.52 15.12
C TYR A 29 -6.08 -9.19 15.27
N ARG A 30 -6.79 -9.08 14.14
CA ARG A 30 -8.20 -8.72 14.12
C ARG A 30 -9.03 -9.94 14.52
N GLU A 31 -9.86 -9.78 15.55
CA GLU A 31 -10.78 -10.81 16.00
C GLU A 31 -12.07 -10.76 15.19
N PHE A 32 -12.21 -11.71 14.28
CA PHE A 32 -13.41 -11.92 13.48
C PHE A 32 -13.99 -13.30 13.80
N PRO A 33 -15.33 -13.45 13.85
CA PRO A 33 -15.97 -14.71 14.24
C PRO A 33 -15.82 -15.82 13.19
N GLN A 34 -15.48 -15.47 11.95
CA GLN A 34 -15.36 -16.44 10.86
C GLN A 34 -14.09 -17.28 10.97
N PRO A 35 -14.12 -18.55 10.53
CA PRO A 35 -12.93 -19.40 10.56
C PRO A 35 -11.86 -18.89 9.59
N SER A 36 -10.59 -19.08 9.93
CA SER A 36 -9.49 -18.72 9.03
C SER A 36 -9.50 -19.55 7.74
N TRP A 37 -9.22 -18.92 6.61
CA TRP A 37 -9.02 -19.60 5.33
C TRP A 37 -7.61 -20.18 5.24
N TYR A 38 -7.51 -21.47 4.90
CA TYR A 38 -6.25 -22.20 4.73
C TYR A 38 -6.12 -22.82 3.34
N GLY A 39 -6.48 -22.08 2.29
CA GLY A 39 -6.30 -22.52 0.90
C GLY A 39 -7.38 -23.49 0.39
N SER A 40 -8.49 -23.66 1.12
CA SER A 40 -9.63 -24.47 0.67
C SER A 40 -10.34 -23.83 -0.54
N ASN A 41 -11.12 -24.61 -1.29
CA ASN A 41 -11.90 -24.09 -2.42
C ASN A 41 -12.90 -23.01 -1.97
N LEU A 42 -12.87 -21.86 -2.64
CA LEU A 42 -13.70 -20.67 -2.39
C LEU A 42 -14.83 -20.43 -3.41
N SER A 43 -15.00 -21.29 -4.41
CA SER A 43 -16.01 -21.10 -5.45
C SER A 43 -17.41 -21.00 -4.84
N GLY A 44 -18.09 -19.87 -5.08
CA GLY A 44 -19.41 -19.55 -4.53
C GLY A 44 -19.43 -19.19 -3.04
N LYS A 45 -18.28 -19.19 -2.36
CA LYS A 45 -18.15 -18.85 -0.94
C LYS A 45 -17.75 -17.40 -0.75
N THR A 46 -18.10 -16.86 0.41
CA THR A 46 -17.72 -15.50 0.81
C THR A 46 -16.49 -15.51 1.71
N ILE A 47 -15.48 -14.71 1.38
CA ILE A 47 -14.27 -14.53 2.18
C ILE A 47 -14.09 -13.08 2.59
N LEU A 48 -13.75 -12.88 3.86
CA LEU A 48 -13.30 -11.61 4.41
C LEU A 48 -11.78 -11.51 4.37
N VAL A 49 -11.24 -10.54 3.64
CA VAL A 49 -9.83 -10.17 3.67
C VAL A 49 -9.68 -8.91 4.50
N TRP A 50 -8.81 -8.88 5.49
CA TRP A 50 -8.67 -7.70 6.35
C TRP A 50 -7.25 -7.16 6.40
N ALA A 51 -7.17 -5.83 6.51
CA ALA A 51 -5.91 -5.11 6.58
C ALA A 51 -5.21 -5.28 7.94
N GLU A 52 -3.98 -5.76 7.89
CA GLU A 52 -3.12 -5.89 9.06
C GLU A 52 -2.18 -4.69 9.26
N GLN A 53 -1.47 -4.27 8.21
CA GLN A 53 -0.29 -3.41 8.31
C GLN A 53 -0.58 -1.95 7.92
N GLY A 54 0.46 -1.22 7.51
CA GLY A 54 0.33 0.17 7.08
C GLY A 54 -0.27 0.30 5.69
N ILE A 55 -0.66 1.53 5.33
CA ILE A 55 -1.29 1.86 4.04
C ILE A 55 -0.49 1.39 2.82
N GLY A 56 0.85 1.39 2.90
CA GLY A 56 1.72 0.93 1.82
C GLY A 56 1.70 -0.59 1.63
N ASP A 57 1.66 -1.34 2.73
CA ASP A 57 1.53 -2.79 2.70
C ASP A 57 0.16 -3.19 2.19
N GLU A 58 -0.88 -2.43 2.56
CA GLU A 58 -2.23 -2.65 2.03
C GLU A 58 -2.29 -2.50 0.51
N ILE A 59 -1.67 -1.44 -0.02
CA ILE A 59 -1.51 -1.26 -1.47
C ILE A 59 -0.78 -2.46 -2.08
N MET A 60 0.39 -2.82 -1.53
CA MET A 60 1.21 -3.91 -2.05
C MET A 60 0.45 -5.25 -2.10
N PHE A 61 -0.22 -5.63 -1.01
CA PHE A 61 -0.93 -6.90 -0.94
C PHE A 61 -2.24 -6.90 -1.72
N ALA A 62 -2.88 -5.74 -1.94
CA ALA A 62 -4.07 -5.65 -2.79
C ALA A 62 -3.82 -6.14 -4.23
N SER A 63 -2.57 -6.17 -4.68
CA SER A 63 -2.19 -6.78 -5.96
C SER A 63 -2.59 -8.26 -6.10
N MET A 64 -2.85 -8.96 -4.98
CA MET A 64 -3.31 -10.36 -4.96
C MET A 64 -4.83 -10.51 -5.06
N LEU A 65 -5.60 -9.43 -4.93
CA LEU A 65 -7.07 -9.52 -4.94
C LEU A 65 -7.62 -9.98 -6.29
N ASN A 66 -6.95 -9.65 -7.39
CA ASN A 66 -7.31 -10.16 -8.72
C ASN A 66 -7.16 -11.68 -8.81
N ASP A 67 -6.12 -12.26 -8.21
CA ASP A 67 -5.91 -13.72 -8.20
C ASP A 67 -6.96 -14.40 -7.32
N LEU A 68 -7.33 -13.78 -6.20
CA LEU A 68 -8.41 -14.25 -5.33
C LEU A 68 -9.77 -14.21 -6.06
N LEU A 69 -10.04 -13.18 -6.88
CA LEU A 69 -11.24 -13.10 -7.72
C LEU A 69 -11.33 -14.26 -8.72
N GLN A 70 -10.20 -14.73 -9.28
CA GLN A 70 -10.19 -15.88 -10.19
C GLN A 70 -10.64 -17.19 -9.53
N MET A 71 -10.69 -17.25 -8.19
CA MET A 71 -11.21 -18.41 -7.45
C MET A 71 -12.74 -18.45 -7.36
N ASN A 72 -13.45 -17.55 -8.05
CA ASN A 72 -14.92 -17.44 -8.03
C ASN A 72 -15.48 -17.23 -6.60
N ALA A 73 -14.74 -16.48 -5.78
CA ALA A 73 -15.12 -16.13 -4.42
C ALA A 73 -15.88 -14.80 -4.38
N ASN A 74 -16.83 -14.66 -3.46
CA ASN A 74 -17.38 -13.36 -3.09
C ASN A 74 -16.44 -12.71 -2.08
N ILE A 75 -15.82 -11.58 -2.43
CA ILE A 75 -14.75 -11.00 -1.61
C ILE A 75 -15.25 -9.72 -0.94
N MET A 76 -15.11 -9.70 0.39
CA MET A 76 -15.21 -8.48 1.19
C MET A 76 -13.82 -8.14 1.71
N VAL A 77 -13.43 -6.88 1.59
CA VAL A 77 -12.14 -6.38 2.08
C VAL A 77 -12.37 -5.28 3.10
N GLU A 78 -11.76 -5.43 4.26
CA GLU A 78 -11.57 -4.32 5.17
C GLU A 78 -10.20 -3.66 4.94
N CYS A 79 -10.19 -2.35 4.70
CA CYS A 79 -8.96 -1.60 4.43
C CYS A 79 -8.97 -0.21 5.07
N GLU A 80 -7.83 0.49 5.02
CA GLU A 80 -7.71 1.88 5.46
C GLU A 80 -8.71 2.79 4.70
N TYR A 81 -9.38 3.70 5.42
CA TYR A 81 -10.47 4.51 4.86
C TYR A 81 -10.08 5.32 3.61
N ARG A 82 -8.82 5.80 3.53
CA ARG A 82 -8.31 6.56 2.38
C ARG A 82 -8.18 5.68 1.14
N LEU A 83 -8.03 4.36 1.33
CA LEU A 83 -7.90 3.40 0.24
C LEU A 83 -9.24 2.89 -0.30
N VAL A 84 -10.34 2.98 0.47
CA VAL A 84 -11.66 2.46 0.06
C VAL A 84 -12.05 2.93 -1.34
N SER A 85 -12.05 4.24 -1.58
CA SER A 85 -12.43 4.79 -2.90
C SER A 85 -11.44 4.43 -4.02
N LEU A 86 -10.17 4.19 -3.70
CA LEU A 86 -9.16 3.77 -4.66
C LEU A 86 -9.36 2.30 -5.05
N PHE A 87 -9.54 1.45 -4.06
CA PHE A 87 -9.72 0.02 -4.26
C PHE A 87 -11.07 -0.31 -4.91
N GLN A 88 -12.18 0.33 -4.53
CA GLN A 88 -13.47 0.12 -5.21
C GLN A 88 -13.40 0.41 -6.72
N ARG A 89 -12.69 1.48 -7.11
CA ARG A 89 -12.49 1.81 -8.52
C ARG A 89 -11.56 0.83 -9.23
N SER A 90 -10.60 0.27 -8.50
CA SER A 90 -9.59 -0.64 -9.04
C SER A 90 -10.09 -2.08 -9.14
N PHE A 91 -11.03 -2.46 -8.27
CA PHE A 91 -11.58 -3.80 -8.13
C PHE A 91 -13.11 -3.71 -8.00
N PRO A 92 -13.85 -3.41 -9.08
CA PRO A 92 -15.30 -3.13 -9.02
C PRO A 92 -16.15 -4.32 -8.56
N ASN A 93 -15.61 -5.54 -8.63
CA ASN A 93 -16.29 -6.77 -8.21
C ASN A 93 -15.99 -7.17 -6.74
N ILE A 94 -15.32 -6.29 -5.98
CA ILE A 94 -14.98 -6.54 -4.56
C ILE A 94 -15.64 -5.47 -3.70
N GLN A 95 -16.25 -5.89 -2.60
CA GLN A 95 -16.79 -4.97 -1.62
C GLN A 95 -15.68 -4.49 -0.67
N PHE A 96 -15.49 -3.18 -0.55
CA PHE A 96 -14.53 -2.59 0.38
C PHE A 96 -15.24 -1.84 1.51
N LEU A 97 -14.79 -2.07 2.74
CA LEU A 97 -15.24 -1.38 3.94
C LEU A 97 -14.04 -0.75 4.66
N SER A 98 -14.29 0.37 5.32
CA SER A 98 -13.27 1.03 6.14
C SER A 98 -12.96 0.19 7.37
N ARG A 99 -11.68 0.14 7.74
CA ARG A 99 -11.22 -0.42 9.01
C ARG A 99 -11.67 0.49 10.15
N GLU A 100 -12.48 -0.06 11.03
CA GLU A 100 -13.09 0.62 12.17
C GLU A 100 -12.91 -0.21 13.46
N ASN A 101 -13.02 0.44 14.62
CA ASN A 101 -13.04 -0.22 15.92
C ASN A 101 -14.20 0.35 16.77
N PRO A 102 -15.30 -0.40 17.00
CA PRO A 102 -15.54 -1.79 16.57
C PRO A 102 -15.67 -1.95 15.04
N PRO A 103 -15.51 -3.17 14.49
CA PRO A 103 -15.68 -3.41 13.06
C PRO A 103 -17.09 -3.13 12.58
N ASN A 104 -17.22 -2.76 11.31
CA ASN A 104 -18.51 -2.66 10.64
C ASN A 104 -19.29 -3.98 10.75
N SER A 105 -20.57 -3.93 11.13
CA SER A 105 -21.40 -5.11 11.38
C SER A 105 -21.56 -6.03 10.17
N GLN A 106 -21.42 -5.53 8.94
CA GLN A 106 -21.43 -6.35 7.74
C GLN A 106 -20.25 -7.34 7.71
N LEU A 107 -19.11 -7.00 8.31
CA LEU A 107 -17.92 -7.86 8.41
C LEU A 107 -18.10 -8.98 9.44
N LEU A 108 -19.11 -8.88 10.32
CA LEU A 108 -19.41 -9.87 11.35
C LEU A 108 -20.49 -10.87 10.91
N ASN A 109 -20.94 -10.78 9.66
CA ASN A 109 -22.04 -11.61 9.16
C ASN A 109 -21.67 -13.10 9.20
N PRO A 110 -22.51 -13.97 9.79
CA PRO A 110 -22.25 -15.41 9.88
C PRO A 110 -22.26 -16.12 8.51
N ASN A 111 -22.79 -15.50 7.46
CA ASN A 111 -22.74 -16.03 6.09
C ASN A 111 -21.38 -15.81 5.40
N ILE A 112 -20.45 -15.09 6.04
CA ILE A 112 -19.06 -15.05 5.59
C ILE A 112 -18.42 -16.38 5.98
N HIS A 113 -17.92 -17.10 4.99
CA HIS A 113 -17.49 -18.49 5.19
C HIS A 113 -16.08 -18.58 5.76
N TYR A 114 -15.20 -17.64 5.41
CA TYR A 114 -13.83 -17.60 5.91
C TYR A 114 -13.32 -16.16 6.08
N GLN A 115 -12.25 -16.01 6.86
CA GLN A 115 -11.47 -14.77 6.94
C GLN A 115 -9.98 -15.03 6.72
N ILE A 116 -9.23 -14.02 6.26
CA ILE A 116 -7.77 -14.06 6.18
C ILE A 116 -7.14 -12.67 6.31
N PRO A 117 -6.05 -12.50 7.07
CA PRO A 117 -5.26 -11.29 7.00
C PRO A 117 -4.68 -11.11 5.59
N MET A 118 -4.77 -9.92 5.01
CA MET A 118 -4.42 -9.68 3.61
C MET A 118 -2.97 -10.08 3.26
N GLY A 119 -2.03 -9.89 4.19
CA GLY A 119 -0.63 -10.31 3.99
C GLY A 119 -0.45 -11.84 3.95
N SER A 120 -1.36 -12.61 4.53
CA SER A 120 -1.31 -14.09 4.52
C SER A 120 -1.76 -14.69 3.20
N LEU A 121 -2.41 -13.92 2.32
CA LEU A 121 -2.77 -14.37 0.97
C LEU A 121 -1.54 -14.84 0.18
N GLY A 122 -0.37 -14.28 0.46
CA GLY A 122 0.89 -14.63 -0.21
C GLY A 122 1.23 -16.12 -0.10
N GLN A 123 0.86 -16.79 0.99
CA GLN A 123 1.07 -18.23 1.16
C GLN A 123 0.39 -19.07 0.09
N TRP A 124 -0.73 -18.60 -0.44
CA TRP A 124 -1.53 -19.34 -1.42
C TRP A 124 -1.37 -18.78 -2.84
N LEU A 125 -1.09 -17.49 -2.96
CA LEU A 125 -1.10 -16.78 -4.24
C LEU A 125 0.29 -16.37 -4.74
N ARG A 126 1.33 -16.49 -3.90
CA ARG A 126 2.71 -16.06 -4.21
C ARG A 126 3.72 -17.16 -3.88
N ILE A 127 3.38 -18.40 -4.23
CA ILE A 127 4.15 -19.60 -3.86
C ILE A 127 5.56 -19.65 -4.45
N ASN A 128 5.82 -18.93 -5.54
CA ASN A 128 7.13 -18.83 -6.20
C ASN A 128 7.27 -17.50 -6.96
N GLN A 129 8.45 -17.25 -7.53
CA GLN A 129 8.74 -16.04 -8.29
C GLN A 129 7.82 -15.85 -9.51
N ASP A 130 7.43 -16.94 -10.19
CA ASP A 130 6.55 -16.88 -11.35
C ASP A 130 5.13 -16.42 -10.97
N SER A 131 4.71 -16.66 -9.73
CA SER A 131 3.42 -16.21 -9.19
C SER A 131 3.31 -14.67 -9.10
N PHE A 132 4.41 -13.94 -9.26
CA PHE A 132 4.43 -12.47 -9.33
C PHE A 132 4.33 -11.93 -10.75
N LYS A 133 4.48 -12.78 -11.77
CA LYS A 133 4.34 -12.39 -13.18
C LYS A 133 2.86 -12.17 -13.47
N GLN A 134 2.35 -11.00 -13.09
CA GLN A 134 0.98 -10.60 -13.39
C GLN A 134 0.82 -10.40 -14.89
N SER A 135 -0.37 -10.73 -15.40
CA SER A 135 -0.78 -10.42 -16.76
C SER A 135 -1.06 -8.93 -16.99
N HIS A 136 -1.21 -8.13 -15.93
CA HIS A 136 -1.49 -6.70 -15.99
C HIS A 136 -0.35 -5.85 -15.41
N PRO A 137 0.10 -4.79 -16.12
CA PRO A 137 1.20 -3.94 -15.66
C PRO A 137 0.84 -3.03 -14.48
N TYR A 138 -0.46 -2.90 -14.15
CA TYR A 138 -0.96 -2.12 -13.02
C TYR A 138 -2.28 -2.71 -12.51
N TYR A 139 -2.53 -2.58 -11.20
CA TYR A 139 -3.79 -3.00 -10.56
C TYR A 139 -4.54 -1.85 -9.90
N LEU A 140 -3.95 -0.65 -9.80
CA LEU A 140 -4.60 0.52 -9.23
C LEU A 140 -5.04 1.49 -10.31
N ILE A 141 -6.29 1.91 -10.24
CA ILE A 141 -6.87 2.89 -11.15
C ILE A 141 -7.00 4.20 -10.38
N ALA A 142 -6.30 5.25 -10.79
CA ALA A 142 -6.43 6.58 -10.19
C ALA A 142 -7.76 7.25 -10.56
N CYS A 143 -8.22 8.21 -9.75
CA CYS A 143 -9.44 8.96 -10.06
C CYS A 143 -9.18 9.93 -11.24
N PRO A 144 -9.86 9.79 -12.40
CA PRO A 144 -9.57 10.57 -13.59
C PRO A 144 -9.67 12.09 -13.36
N ASP A 145 -10.70 12.53 -12.65
CA ASP A 145 -10.93 13.95 -12.36
C ASP A 145 -9.82 14.54 -11.48
N LYS A 146 -9.40 13.82 -10.44
CA LYS A 146 -8.30 14.25 -9.56
C LYS A 146 -6.99 14.29 -10.34
N VAL A 147 -6.73 13.30 -11.19
CA VAL A 147 -5.56 13.27 -12.07
C VAL A 147 -5.55 14.48 -12.99
N SER A 148 -6.66 14.77 -13.68
CA SER A 148 -6.74 15.92 -14.58
C SER A 148 -6.54 17.25 -13.85
N LYS A 149 -7.19 17.43 -12.69
CA LYS A 149 -7.05 18.65 -11.87
C LYS A 149 -5.61 18.87 -11.40
N LEU A 150 -4.97 17.83 -10.86
CA LEU A 150 -3.58 17.92 -10.38
C LEU A 150 -2.60 18.12 -11.54
N ARG A 151 -2.78 17.41 -12.65
CA ARG A 151 -1.95 17.56 -13.84
C ARG A 151 -1.99 18.99 -14.36
N ASN A 152 -3.18 19.56 -14.54
CA ASN A 152 -3.35 20.93 -15.02
C ASN A 152 -2.69 21.93 -14.06
N LYS A 153 -2.95 21.81 -12.74
CA LYS A 153 -2.33 22.66 -11.72
C LYS A 153 -0.81 22.64 -11.81
N TYR A 154 -0.20 21.46 -11.85
CA TYR A 154 1.25 21.36 -11.84
C TYR A 154 1.88 21.75 -13.18
N GLN A 155 1.24 21.47 -14.31
CA GLN A 155 1.72 21.92 -15.62
C GLN A 155 1.74 23.45 -15.73
N GLN A 156 0.72 24.13 -15.20
CA GLN A 156 0.70 25.60 -15.12
C GLN A 156 1.85 26.14 -14.27
N LEU A 157 2.09 25.54 -13.10
CA LEU A 157 3.20 25.94 -12.23
C LEU A 157 4.58 25.68 -12.84
N ALA A 158 4.72 24.61 -13.61
CA ALA A 158 5.98 24.24 -14.24
C ALA A 158 6.38 25.16 -15.39
N ASN A 159 5.41 25.82 -16.03
CA ASN A 159 5.64 26.71 -17.17
C ASN A 159 6.54 26.08 -18.25
N GLY A 160 6.18 24.87 -18.71
CA GLY A 160 6.93 24.11 -19.71
C GLY A 160 8.11 23.28 -19.19
N LYS A 161 8.46 23.39 -17.92
CA LYS A 161 9.50 22.55 -17.30
C LYS A 161 9.01 21.13 -17.01
N GLN A 162 9.96 20.19 -16.93
CA GLN A 162 9.67 18.81 -16.53
C GLN A 162 9.24 18.76 -15.07
N LEU A 163 8.08 18.17 -14.80
CA LEU A 163 7.57 17.96 -13.46
C LEU A 163 8.27 16.81 -12.76
N VAL A 164 8.83 17.06 -11.57
CA VAL A 164 9.51 16.05 -10.75
C VAL A 164 9.01 16.13 -9.31
N GLY A 165 8.31 15.11 -8.83
CA GLY A 165 7.91 15.00 -7.43
C GLY A 165 9.02 14.38 -6.58
N ILE A 166 9.30 14.94 -5.40
CA ILE A 166 10.32 14.40 -4.49
C ILE A 166 9.78 14.21 -3.06
N SER A 167 10.23 13.13 -2.43
CA SER A 167 10.14 12.87 -0.99
C SER A 167 11.49 12.31 -0.58
N TRP A 168 12.10 12.88 0.45
CA TRP A 168 13.50 12.62 0.82
C TRP A 168 13.67 12.06 2.23
N LYS A 169 12.59 11.96 3.00
CA LYS A 169 12.62 11.56 4.40
C LYS A 169 11.49 10.61 4.71
N SER A 170 11.80 9.59 5.50
CA SER A 170 10.82 8.69 6.10
C SER A 170 10.63 9.08 7.57
N THR A 171 9.39 9.13 8.04
CA THR A 171 9.09 9.34 9.47
C THR A 171 8.83 8.04 10.23
N GLY A 172 8.97 6.89 9.57
CA GLY A 172 8.75 5.59 10.20
C GLY A 172 9.79 5.27 11.27
N ILE A 173 9.38 4.68 12.39
CA ILE A 173 10.27 4.37 13.53
C ILE A 173 11.42 3.44 13.11
N ARG A 174 11.17 2.51 12.18
CA ARG A 174 12.16 1.55 11.69
C ARG A 174 12.75 2.00 10.36
N HIS A 175 14.07 2.05 10.29
CA HIS A 175 14.85 2.35 9.08
C HIS A 175 14.64 3.75 8.47
N ALA A 176 14.02 4.70 9.18
CA ALA A 176 13.87 6.08 8.67
C ALA A 176 15.21 6.69 8.23
N LEU A 177 16.25 6.57 9.06
CA LEU A 177 17.57 7.14 8.77
C LEU A 177 18.19 6.54 7.50
N ALA A 178 18.10 5.22 7.31
CA ALA A 178 18.62 4.55 6.11
C ALA A 178 17.85 4.89 4.84
N LYS A 179 16.61 5.38 4.97
CA LYS A 179 15.71 5.77 3.87
C LYS A 179 15.56 7.30 3.76
N SER A 180 16.41 8.07 4.43
CA SER A 180 16.34 9.53 4.43
C SER A 180 17.66 10.13 3.99
N ILE A 181 17.58 11.19 3.18
CA ILE A 181 18.73 11.98 2.75
C ILE A 181 18.45 13.44 3.13
N PRO A 182 19.36 14.12 3.85
CA PRO A 182 19.18 15.53 4.20
C PRO A 182 18.90 16.37 2.95
N LEU A 183 17.94 17.29 3.01
CA LEU A 183 17.51 18.06 1.83
C LEU A 183 18.65 18.80 1.13
N ARG A 184 19.66 19.26 1.88
CA ARG A 184 20.89 19.87 1.33
C ARG A 184 21.65 18.97 0.34
N GLY A 185 21.60 17.64 0.54
CA GLY A 185 22.24 16.67 -0.35
C GLY A 185 21.58 16.62 -1.73
N TRP A 186 20.34 17.11 -1.86
CA TRP A 186 19.61 17.17 -3.11
C TRP A 186 19.90 18.42 -3.94
N ILE A 187 20.65 19.40 -3.42
CA ILE A 187 20.92 20.68 -4.11
C ILE A 187 21.39 20.50 -5.57
N PRO A 188 22.32 19.58 -5.89
CA PRO A 188 22.76 19.40 -7.28
C PRO A 188 21.63 18.99 -8.24
N ILE A 189 20.69 18.16 -7.75
CA ILE A 189 19.51 17.72 -8.51
C ILE A 189 18.47 18.83 -8.58
N LEU A 190 18.20 19.50 -7.45
CA LEU A 190 17.18 20.54 -7.38
C LEU A 190 17.52 21.74 -8.26
N SER A 191 18.81 21.95 -8.55
CA SER A 191 19.32 23.10 -9.32
C SER A 191 19.19 22.95 -10.84
N GLN A 192 18.67 21.82 -11.33
CA GLN A 192 18.41 21.62 -12.76
C GLN A 192 17.32 22.60 -13.26
N SER A 193 17.67 23.44 -14.23
CA SER A 193 16.83 24.56 -14.69
C SER A 193 15.62 24.14 -15.53
N ASN A 194 15.72 22.99 -16.19
CA ASN A 194 14.67 22.37 -17.00
C ASN A 194 13.61 21.62 -16.17
N CYS A 195 13.78 21.53 -14.85
CA CYS A 195 12.86 20.82 -13.95
C CYS A 195 12.08 21.79 -13.04
N TYR A 196 10.85 21.42 -12.75
CA TYR A 196 10.02 22.01 -11.70
C TYR A 196 9.75 20.95 -10.63
N PHE A 197 10.31 21.17 -9.44
CA PHE A 197 10.26 20.21 -8.35
C PHE A 197 9.03 20.43 -7.47
N ILE A 198 8.25 19.38 -7.25
CA ILE A 198 7.09 19.35 -6.36
C ILE A 198 7.51 18.68 -5.04
N ASN A 199 7.28 19.36 -3.93
CA ASN A 199 7.42 18.77 -2.61
C ASN A 199 6.26 17.78 -2.35
N LEU A 200 6.58 16.49 -2.27
CA LEU A 200 5.67 15.41 -1.86
C LEU A 200 5.98 14.88 -0.45
N GLN A 201 6.92 15.51 0.25
CA GLN A 201 7.29 15.13 1.60
C GLN A 201 6.14 15.42 2.56
N TYR A 202 5.76 14.40 3.31
CA TYR A 202 4.77 14.51 4.37
C TYR A 202 5.45 14.85 5.71
N GLY A 203 4.69 15.46 6.61
CA GLY A 203 5.16 15.97 7.89
C GLY A 203 5.59 17.44 7.84
N ASP A 204 5.98 17.98 8.99
CA ASP A 204 6.49 19.35 9.08
C ASP A 204 7.95 19.40 8.60
N VAL A 205 8.14 20.12 7.49
CA VAL A 205 9.46 20.36 6.87
C VAL A 205 9.69 21.85 6.60
N ALA A 206 8.91 22.74 7.23
CA ALA A 206 8.98 24.17 6.95
C ALA A 206 10.40 24.74 7.18
N LEU A 207 11.06 24.32 8.26
CA LEU A 207 12.43 24.73 8.57
C LEU A 207 13.45 24.25 7.52
N GLU A 208 13.36 22.98 7.08
CA GLU A 208 14.25 22.42 6.05
C GLU A 208 14.10 23.19 4.72
N LEU A 209 12.87 23.58 4.36
CA LEU A 209 12.58 24.35 3.15
C LEU A 209 13.12 25.78 3.23
N THR A 210 12.93 26.47 4.36
CA THR A 210 13.45 27.83 4.58
C THR A 210 14.98 27.85 4.51
N GLN A 211 15.65 26.85 5.09
CA GLN A 211 17.09 26.69 4.99
C GLN A 211 17.56 26.45 3.56
N LEU A 212 16.81 25.70 2.75
CA LEU A 212 17.15 25.49 1.34
C LEU A 212 17.01 26.79 0.52
N GLN A 213 15.96 27.58 0.78
CA GLN A 213 15.72 28.85 0.09
C GLN A 213 16.81 29.89 0.39
N SER A 214 17.27 29.98 1.65
CA SER A 214 18.33 30.92 2.03
C SER A 214 19.67 30.59 1.37
N ILE A 215 19.94 29.32 1.06
CA ILE A 215 21.11 28.88 0.29
C ILE A 215 21.01 29.29 -1.19
N ARG A 216 19.80 29.36 -1.76
CA ARG A 216 19.55 29.78 -3.15
C ARG A 216 19.57 31.29 -3.38
N ILE A 217 19.34 32.09 -2.34
CA ILE A 217 19.28 33.57 -2.43
C ILE A 217 20.68 34.22 -2.41
N LYS A 218 21.75 33.47 -2.16
CA LYS A 218 23.13 33.95 -2.36
C LYS A 218 23.51 33.86 -3.85
N LYS A 219 23.02 34.79 -4.66
CA LYS A 219 23.64 35.17 -5.94
C LYS A 219 24.44 36.44 -5.72
#